data_AF-A0A1J0CQA2-F1
#
_entry.id   AF-A0A1J0CQA2-F1
#
_cell.length_a   1.000
_cell.length_b   1.000
_cell.length_c   1.000
_cell.angle_alpha   90.00
_cell.angle_beta   90.00
_cell.angle_gamma   90.00
#
_symmetry.space_group_name_H-M   'P 1'
#
loop_
_entity.id
_entity.type
_entity.pdbx_description
1 polymer ?
#
loop_
_entity_poly.entity_id
_entity_poly.type
_entity_poly.pdbx_seq_one_letter_code
_entity_poly.pdbx_strand_id
1 'polypeptide(L)'
;MAGPAPACSFKRLQHPEYEAMKAECEPWLLALAAPPSAAAVRFWQDSSLPLLGSFFFAQCSKKRAVLGTKMLSWFTVSDTADDDLSVRGSAVAEHVDRRHDLILACFAGKPLDHHTLAQLPGGADISREFSSLQEIWKGISEDMPLAMQARYRDAVSRYLHALRVQAQYRNAHSLPGVDEYLNVVRRPASIVLQLLVLLEYGLGIELDEATLGSELLLRLQDAVVGHIALYNDLFSYEAEMCGGDYFNLPSVILRESRAAQPGFTLADAVEETVRMVEEVDKQCAELMEEVEKSRLMEKAGVERYLRGLGTFMAGNAEWSSKTGRYTHTCSSEGVVLPVVRMRRTSSLLLLPASPRPYLGPTSLMHVMITPEHRFVPGFITLSDTHKRVSLHAPKFNRVSLLHSSRLHTSMPLYI
;
A
#
# COMPACT_ATOMS: atom_id res chain seq x y z
N MET A 1 0.31 -16.50 17.83
CA MET A 1 0.33 -17.45 16.69
C MET A 1 1.41 -18.52 16.92
N ALA A 2 1.18 -19.79 16.58
CA ALA A 2 2.12 -20.89 16.87
C ALA A 2 2.36 -21.84 15.66
N GLY A 3 2.28 -21.31 14.44
CA GLY A 3 2.80 -21.97 13.23
C GLY A 3 4.16 -21.40 12.85
N PRO A 4 5.04 -22.16 12.17
CA PRO A 4 6.26 -21.60 11.60
C PRO A 4 5.90 -20.48 10.61
N ALA A 5 6.72 -19.43 10.57
CA ALA A 5 6.61 -18.41 9.52
C ALA A 5 6.71 -19.07 8.13
N PRO A 6 5.95 -18.61 7.13
CA PRO A 6 6.10 -19.11 5.77
C PRO A 6 7.55 -18.92 5.32
N ALA A 7 8.07 -19.93 4.63
CA ALA A 7 9.41 -19.88 4.08
C ALA A 7 9.48 -18.86 2.93
N CYS A 8 10.62 -18.20 2.79
CA CYS A 8 10.92 -17.32 1.67
C CYS A 8 12.00 -18.00 0.80
N SER A 9 11.72 -18.16 -0.50
CA SER A 9 12.62 -18.84 -1.43
C SER A 9 13.91 -18.07 -1.74
N PHE A 10 13.96 -16.78 -1.39
CA PHE A 10 15.04 -15.89 -1.77
C PHE A 10 16.15 -15.81 -0.72
N LYS A 11 17.38 -15.59 -1.20
CA LYS A 11 18.55 -15.47 -0.34
C LYS A 11 18.62 -14.08 0.28
N ARG A 12 18.69 -14.04 1.61
CA ARG A 12 18.95 -12.82 2.37
C ARG A 12 20.34 -12.26 2.10
N LEU A 13 20.41 -10.94 1.94
CA LEU A 13 21.64 -10.15 1.94
C LEU A 13 21.39 -8.88 2.75
N GLN A 14 22.38 -8.48 3.55
CA GLN A 14 22.33 -7.28 4.39
C GLN A 14 23.42 -6.32 3.96
N HIS A 15 23.13 -5.01 3.99
CA HIS A 15 24.12 -3.99 3.67
C HIS A 15 25.35 -4.11 4.60
N PRO A 16 26.57 -4.13 4.07
CA PRO A 16 27.78 -4.34 4.88
C PRO A 16 28.03 -3.22 5.89
N GLU A 17 27.54 -2.01 5.60
CA GLU A 17 27.67 -0.83 6.48
C GLU A 17 26.41 -0.59 7.34
N TYR A 18 25.66 -1.64 7.68
CA TYR A 18 24.43 -1.52 8.48
C TYR A 18 24.59 -0.66 9.74
N GLU A 19 25.66 -0.87 10.52
CA GLU A 19 25.87 -0.09 11.75
C GLU A 19 26.03 1.41 11.49
N ALA A 20 26.72 1.78 10.40
CA ALA A 20 26.86 3.17 10.00
C ALA A 20 25.54 3.75 9.47
N MET A 21 24.78 2.97 8.70
CA MET A 21 23.42 3.37 8.28
C MET A 21 22.50 3.58 9.47
N LYS A 22 22.53 2.68 10.45
CA LYS A 22 21.73 2.76 11.67
C LYS A 22 22.06 4.01 12.47
N ALA A 23 23.36 4.29 12.66
CA ALA A 23 23.82 5.49 13.38
C ALA A 23 23.33 6.80 12.75
N GLU A 24 23.07 6.83 11.44
CA GLU A 24 22.51 8.00 10.74
C GLU A 24 20.97 8.00 10.69
N CYS A 25 20.35 6.84 10.48
CA CYS A 25 18.91 6.73 10.25
C CYS A 25 18.09 6.71 11.54
N GLU A 26 18.58 6.09 12.62
CA GLU A 26 17.81 5.96 13.86
C GLU A 26 17.57 7.32 14.55
N PRO A 27 18.59 8.18 14.76
CA PRO A 27 18.35 9.51 15.32
C PRO A 27 17.44 10.37 14.43
N TRP A 28 17.57 10.22 13.11
CA TRP A 28 16.73 10.92 12.15
C TRP A 28 15.26 10.46 12.23
N LEU A 29 15.02 9.15 12.35
CA LEU A 29 13.68 8.57 12.56
C LEU A 29 13.06 9.08 13.87
N LEU A 30 13.81 9.08 14.97
CA LEU A 30 13.33 9.58 16.26
C LEU A 30 13.02 11.07 16.21
N ALA A 31 13.81 11.86 15.50
CA ALA A 31 13.53 13.28 15.28
C ALA A 31 12.24 13.47 14.47
N LEU A 32 12.07 12.74 13.36
CA LEU A 32 10.87 12.77 12.53
C LEU A 32 9.61 12.40 13.35
N ALA A 33 9.65 11.26 14.04
CA ALA A 33 8.51 10.74 14.77
C ALA A 33 8.19 11.50 16.07
N ALA A 34 9.18 12.22 16.62
CA ALA A 34 9.11 12.97 17.89
C ALA A 34 8.30 12.25 18.99
N PRO A 35 8.70 11.04 19.39
CA PRO A 35 7.95 10.23 20.34
C PRO A 35 7.74 10.95 21.67
N PRO A 36 6.50 11.01 22.21
CA PRO A 36 6.18 11.81 23.39
C PRO A 36 6.56 11.15 24.73
N SER A 37 7.12 9.94 24.69
CA SER A 37 7.46 9.17 25.88
C SER A 37 8.60 8.20 25.63
N ALA A 38 9.25 7.74 26.71
CA ALA A 38 10.30 6.71 26.61
C ALA A 38 9.78 5.38 26.02
N ALA A 39 8.51 5.05 26.24
CA ALA A 39 7.90 3.86 25.63
C ALA A 39 7.73 4.02 24.12
N ALA A 40 7.33 5.22 23.65
CA ALA A 40 7.25 5.52 22.22
C ALA A 40 8.65 5.62 21.57
N VAL A 41 9.68 6.05 22.30
CA VAL A 41 11.07 5.97 21.82
C VAL A 41 11.46 4.51 21.57
N ARG A 42 11.21 3.63 22.55
CA ARG A 42 11.49 2.19 22.42
C ARG A 42 10.73 1.57 21.27
N PHE A 43 9.45 1.91 21.08
CA PHE A 43 8.66 1.45 19.93
C PHE A 43 9.37 1.72 18.59
N TRP A 44 9.87 2.94 18.37
CA TRP A 44 10.53 3.30 17.11
C TRP A 44 11.91 2.65 16.96
N GLN A 45 12.63 2.44 18.06
CA GLN A 45 13.90 1.71 18.03
C GLN A 45 13.67 0.22 17.75
N ASP A 46 12.72 -0.40 18.44
CA ASP A 46 12.37 -1.81 18.31
C ASP A 46 11.73 -2.11 16.94
N SER A 47 11.07 -1.12 16.32
CA SER A 47 10.60 -1.20 14.93
C SER A 47 11.72 -1.50 13.94
N SER A 48 12.98 -1.24 14.29
CA SER A 48 14.16 -1.66 13.54
C SER A 48 14.10 -1.27 12.05
N LEU A 49 13.55 -0.11 11.70
CA LEU A 49 13.44 0.34 10.30
C LEU A 49 14.80 0.46 9.59
N PRO A 50 15.90 0.88 10.25
CA PRO A 50 17.23 0.82 9.64
C PRO A 50 17.66 -0.60 9.26
N LEU A 51 17.21 -1.63 9.99
CA LEU A 51 17.49 -3.03 9.65
C LEU A 51 16.75 -3.41 8.36
N LEU A 52 15.47 -3.05 8.24
CA LEU A 52 14.70 -3.26 7.01
C LEU A 52 15.36 -2.57 5.80
N GLY A 53 15.72 -1.30 5.97
CA GLY A 53 16.43 -0.53 4.93
C GLY A 53 17.77 -1.16 4.54
N SER A 54 18.49 -1.76 5.50
CA SER A 54 19.75 -2.46 5.21
C SER A 54 19.58 -3.74 4.38
N PHE A 55 18.40 -4.38 4.42
CA PHE A 55 18.10 -5.47 3.51
C PHE A 55 17.67 -4.94 2.15
N PHE A 56 16.73 -3.99 2.11
CA PHE A 56 16.19 -3.44 0.87
C PHE A 56 17.30 -2.84 -0.01
N PHE A 57 18.21 -2.09 0.60
CA PHE A 57 19.27 -1.41 -0.11
C PHE A 57 20.63 -2.11 0.05
N ALA A 58 20.67 -3.43 0.30
CA ALA A 58 21.88 -4.16 0.65
C ALA A 58 23.04 -4.04 -0.35
N GLN A 59 22.72 -3.81 -1.63
CA GLN A 59 23.70 -3.69 -2.72
C GLN A 59 23.86 -2.26 -3.24
N CYS A 60 23.25 -1.30 -2.56
CA CYS A 60 23.32 0.11 -2.93
C CYS A 60 24.59 0.74 -2.33
N SER A 61 24.97 1.93 -2.79
CA SER A 61 25.96 2.71 -2.05
C SER A 61 25.36 3.14 -0.70
N LYS A 62 26.19 3.24 0.35
CA LYS A 62 25.74 3.72 1.67
C LYS A 62 24.91 5.01 1.58
N LYS A 63 25.38 5.99 0.79
CA LYS A 63 24.67 7.27 0.62
C LYS A 63 23.22 7.06 0.16
N ARG A 64 23.02 6.26 -0.89
CA ARG A 64 21.66 6.00 -1.42
C ARG A 64 20.86 5.06 -0.53
N ALA A 65 21.52 4.10 0.13
CA ALA A 65 20.88 3.22 1.10
C ALA A 65 20.33 4.01 2.30
N VAL A 66 21.06 5.00 2.81
CA VAL A 66 20.60 5.92 3.86
C VAL A 66 19.39 6.73 3.39
N LEU A 67 19.45 7.33 2.20
CA LEU A 67 18.33 8.10 1.65
C LEU A 67 17.07 7.24 1.45
N GLY A 68 17.22 6.03 0.88
CA GLY A 68 16.13 5.07 0.73
C GLY A 68 15.55 4.61 2.07
N THR A 69 16.41 4.39 3.07
CA THR A 69 16.00 4.01 4.44
C THR A 69 15.24 5.14 5.14
N LYS A 70 15.68 6.39 4.98
CA LYS A 70 14.97 7.57 5.48
C LYS A 70 13.61 7.75 4.79
N MET A 71 13.53 7.54 3.48
CA MET A 71 12.25 7.59 2.76
C MET A 71 11.29 6.49 3.22
N LEU A 72 11.78 5.25 3.37
CA LEU A 72 11.02 4.14 3.97
C LEU A 72 10.48 4.52 5.36
N SER A 73 11.36 5.08 6.20
CA SER A 73 11.01 5.52 7.56
C SER A 73 9.97 6.63 7.55
N TRP A 74 10.08 7.56 6.59
CA TRP A 74 9.11 8.63 6.40
C TRP A 74 7.72 8.08 6.07
N PHE A 75 7.62 7.14 5.13
CA PHE A 75 6.35 6.49 4.83
C PHE A 75 5.77 5.76 6.05
N THR A 76 6.58 5.04 6.83
CA THR A 76 6.10 4.35 8.03
C THR A 76 5.54 5.32 9.09
N VAL A 77 6.19 6.48 9.29
CA VAL A 77 5.69 7.52 10.21
C VAL A 77 4.42 8.17 9.66
N SER A 78 4.40 8.49 8.36
CA SER A 78 3.25 9.08 7.68
C SER A 78 2.01 8.18 7.78
N ASP A 79 2.17 6.89 7.51
CA ASP A 79 1.11 5.89 7.57
C ASP A 79 0.54 5.77 8.99
N THR A 80 1.41 5.75 10.00
CA THR A 80 0.99 5.76 11.42
C THR A 80 0.19 7.02 11.77
N ALA A 81 0.55 8.18 11.21
CA ALA A 81 -0.19 9.43 11.42
C ALA A 81 -1.55 9.44 10.73
N ASP A 82 -1.66 8.85 9.53
CA ASP A 82 -2.93 8.70 8.81
C ASP A 82 -3.90 7.77 9.56
N ASP A 83 -3.39 6.67 10.12
CA ASP A 83 -4.19 5.77 10.94
C ASP A 83 -4.77 6.49 12.18
N ASP A 84 -3.98 7.30 12.88
CA ASP A 84 -4.44 8.11 14.02
C ASP A 84 -5.52 9.14 13.64
N LEU A 85 -5.43 9.68 12.42
CA LEU A 85 -6.42 10.62 11.88
C LEU A 85 -7.70 9.90 11.44
N SER A 86 -7.60 8.71 10.83
CA SER A 86 -8.72 7.91 10.33
C SER A 86 -9.77 7.55 11.40
N VAL A 87 -9.37 7.54 12.67
CA VAL A 87 -10.25 7.28 13.83
C VAL A 87 -11.20 8.46 14.14
N ARG A 88 -11.09 9.62 13.46
CA ARG A 88 -11.78 10.88 13.84
C ARG A 88 -12.89 11.39 12.91
N GLY A 89 -13.75 10.55 12.32
CA GLY A 89 -15.03 10.99 11.69
C GLY A 89 -14.91 11.85 10.41
N SER A 90 -16.01 12.48 9.95
CA SER A 90 -16.12 13.04 8.59
C SER A 90 -15.22 14.24 8.25
N ALA A 91 -14.69 14.96 9.25
CA ALA A 91 -13.71 16.03 9.05
C ALA A 91 -12.32 15.48 8.62
N VAL A 92 -12.15 14.17 8.63
CA VAL A 92 -10.88 13.48 8.30
C VAL A 92 -10.67 13.35 6.80
N ALA A 93 -11.73 13.16 6.01
CA ALA A 93 -11.58 12.94 4.56
C ALA A 93 -10.97 14.16 3.84
N GLU A 94 -11.46 15.36 4.15
CA GLU A 94 -10.92 16.61 3.59
C GLU A 94 -9.47 16.86 4.05
N HIS A 95 -9.13 16.47 5.29
CA HIS A 95 -7.78 16.62 5.82
C HIS A 95 -6.79 15.64 5.18
N VAL A 96 -7.18 14.37 5.00
CA VAL A 96 -6.40 13.35 4.28
C VAL A 96 -6.18 13.77 2.83
N ASP A 97 -7.22 14.28 2.15
CA ASP A 97 -7.09 14.75 0.78
C ASP A 97 -6.10 15.91 0.66
N ARG A 98 -6.19 16.90 1.55
CA ARG A 98 -5.27 18.03 1.59
C ARG A 98 -3.84 17.61 1.91
N ARG A 99 -3.65 16.64 2.81
CA ARG A 99 -2.33 16.09 3.14
C ARG A 99 -1.73 15.35 1.93
N HIS A 100 -2.52 14.53 1.24
CA HIS A 100 -2.09 13.85 0.01
C HIS A 100 -1.69 14.84 -1.09
N ASP A 101 -2.43 15.92 -1.28
CA ASP A 101 -2.10 16.95 -2.26
C ASP A 101 -0.77 17.65 -1.94
N LEU A 102 -0.47 17.85 -0.65
CA LEU A 102 0.81 18.39 -0.21
C LEU A 102 1.97 17.40 -0.44
N ILE A 103 1.75 16.10 -0.24
CA ILE A 103 2.75 15.06 -0.51
C ILE A 103 3.11 15.08 -2.00
N LEU A 104 2.10 15.12 -2.88
CA LEU A 104 2.31 15.24 -4.33
C LEU A 104 3.02 16.55 -4.70
N ALA A 105 2.70 17.66 -4.05
CA ALA A 105 3.38 18.93 -4.25
C ALA A 105 4.87 18.87 -3.86
N CYS A 106 5.21 18.22 -2.75
CA CYS A 106 6.59 17.99 -2.34
C CYS A 106 7.38 17.19 -3.37
N PHE A 107 6.83 16.07 -3.84
CA PHE A 107 7.51 15.26 -4.86
C PHE A 107 7.59 15.94 -6.23
N ALA A 108 6.69 16.90 -6.50
CA ALA A 108 6.78 17.79 -7.66
C ALA A 108 7.81 18.94 -7.48
N GLY A 109 8.52 19.00 -6.35
CA GLY A 109 9.52 20.03 -6.07
C GLY A 109 8.94 21.40 -5.76
N LYS A 110 7.65 21.48 -5.40
CA LYS A 110 7.02 22.75 -5.03
C LYS A 110 7.51 23.19 -3.64
N PRO A 111 7.77 24.49 -3.42
CA PRO A 111 8.09 24.99 -2.10
C PRO A 111 6.90 24.79 -1.16
N LEU A 112 7.20 24.49 0.10
CA LEU A 112 6.18 24.37 1.13
C LEU A 112 5.97 25.73 1.79
N ASP A 113 4.72 26.11 1.97
CA ASP A 113 4.38 27.22 2.84
C ASP A 113 4.28 26.72 4.29
N HIS A 114 5.38 26.87 5.03
CA HIS A 114 5.46 26.47 6.43
C HIS A 114 4.43 27.16 7.33
N HIS A 115 3.96 28.36 6.97
CA HIS A 115 2.89 29.02 7.72
C HIS A 115 1.56 28.30 7.51
N THR A 116 1.24 27.91 6.27
CA THR A 116 0.06 27.08 5.98
C THR A 116 0.15 25.70 6.65
N LEU A 117 1.32 25.05 6.65
CA LEU A 117 1.51 23.75 7.31
C LEU A 117 1.27 23.83 8.82
N ALA A 118 1.76 24.89 9.48
CA ALA A 118 1.58 25.09 10.91
C ALA A 118 0.11 25.27 11.34
N GLN A 119 -0.76 25.66 10.40
CA GLN A 119 -2.20 25.84 10.63
C GLN A 119 -3.02 24.55 10.40
N LEU A 120 -2.42 23.51 9.83
CA LEU A 120 -3.11 22.23 9.66
C LEU A 120 -3.28 21.51 11.02
N PRO A 121 -4.33 20.69 11.18
CA PRO A 121 -4.41 19.75 12.29
C PRO A 121 -3.10 18.94 12.42
N GLY A 122 -2.53 18.89 13.63
CA GLY A 122 -1.20 18.31 13.88
C GLY A 122 -0.05 19.34 13.90
N GLY A 123 -0.24 20.55 13.36
CA GLY A 123 0.62 21.73 13.55
C GLY A 123 2.12 21.47 13.36
N ALA A 124 2.86 21.39 14.47
CA ALA A 124 4.30 21.17 14.48
C ALA A 124 4.72 19.79 13.93
N ASP A 125 3.90 18.76 14.11
CA ASP A 125 4.22 17.41 13.63
C ASP A 125 4.10 17.32 12.11
N ILE A 126 3.03 17.88 11.52
CA ILE A 126 2.88 18.04 10.08
C ILE A 126 4.03 18.88 9.51
N SER A 127 4.35 19.99 10.15
CA SER A 127 5.46 20.85 9.69
C SER A 127 6.80 20.09 9.67
N ARG A 128 7.06 19.25 10.68
CA ARG A 128 8.25 18.41 10.77
C ARG A 128 8.28 17.34 9.68
N GLU A 129 7.18 16.60 9.54
CA GLU A 129 7.01 15.55 8.54
C GLU A 129 7.31 16.05 7.13
N PHE A 130 6.70 17.17 6.74
CA PHE A 130 6.84 17.74 5.40
C PHE A 130 8.22 18.38 5.17
N SER A 131 8.83 18.97 6.21
CA SER A 131 10.21 19.47 6.12
C SER A 131 11.20 18.32 5.91
N SER A 132 11.03 17.23 6.65
CA SER A 132 11.81 16.00 6.46
C SER A 132 11.60 15.39 5.08
N LEU A 133 10.36 15.39 4.56
CA LEU A 133 10.07 14.92 3.20
C LEU A 133 10.84 15.71 2.14
N GLN A 134 10.81 17.05 2.23
CA GLN A 134 11.54 17.91 1.29
C GLN A 134 13.06 17.69 1.36
N GLU A 135 13.62 17.55 2.56
CA GLU A 135 15.04 17.27 2.75
C GLU A 135 15.46 15.98 2.04
N ILE A 136 14.75 14.88 2.32
CA ILE A 136 15.08 13.57 1.73
C ILE A 136 14.86 13.61 0.22
N TRP A 137 13.71 14.14 -0.24
CA TRP A 137 13.38 14.17 -1.65
C TRP A 137 14.37 15.01 -2.45
N LYS A 138 14.82 16.14 -1.90
CA LYS A 138 15.92 16.92 -2.51
C LYS A 138 17.17 16.07 -2.65
N GLY A 139 17.58 15.37 -1.59
CA GLY A 139 18.76 14.50 -1.62
C GLY A 139 18.67 13.34 -2.62
N ILE A 140 17.47 12.80 -2.85
CA ILE A 140 17.22 11.73 -3.84
C ILE A 140 17.11 12.29 -5.26
N SER A 141 16.35 13.36 -5.45
CA SER A 141 16.04 13.92 -6.77
C SER A 141 17.23 14.63 -7.43
N GLU A 142 18.22 15.09 -6.66
CA GLU A 142 19.46 15.68 -7.17
C GLU A 142 20.25 14.71 -8.08
N ASP A 143 20.21 13.40 -7.80
CA ASP A 143 20.93 12.38 -8.57
C ASP A 143 20.04 11.26 -9.12
N MET A 144 18.72 11.46 -9.14
CA MET A 144 17.74 10.58 -9.77
C MET A 144 17.38 11.09 -11.18
N PRO A 145 17.44 10.25 -12.24
CA PRO A 145 17.01 10.63 -13.59
C PRO A 145 15.56 11.14 -13.65
N LEU A 146 15.28 12.12 -14.51
CA LEU A 146 13.94 12.74 -14.59
C LEU A 146 12.81 11.75 -14.92
N ALA A 147 13.08 10.76 -15.76
CA ALA A 147 12.13 9.70 -16.08
C ALA A 147 11.81 8.84 -14.84
N MET A 148 12.83 8.48 -14.07
CA MET A 148 12.67 7.76 -12.80
C MET A 148 11.93 8.60 -11.75
N GLN A 149 12.19 9.92 -11.67
CA GLN A 149 11.42 10.82 -10.81
C GLN A 149 9.93 10.85 -11.22
N ALA A 150 9.63 10.82 -12.52
CA ALA A 150 8.26 10.77 -13.01
C ALA A 150 7.56 9.46 -12.62
N ARG A 151 8.22 8.31 -12.78
CA ARG A 151 7.71 7.02 -12.31
C ARG A 151 7.51 6.97 -10.81
N TYR A 152 8.44 7.56 -10.03
CA TYR A 152 8.30 7.65 -8.58
C TYR A 152 7.07 8.47 -8.19
N ARG A 153 6.85 9.64 -8.81
CA ARG A 153 5.65 10.46 -8.57
C ARG A 153 4.36 9.75 -8.95
N ASP A 154 4.35 9.03 -10.07
CA ASP A 154 3.20 8.23 -10.50
C ASP A 154 2.90 7.12 -9.48
N ALA A 155 3.91 6.38 -9.03
CA ALA A 155 3.76 5.39 -7.98
C ALA A 155 3.18 6.01 -6.70
N VAL A 156 3.70 7.15 -6.23
CA VAL A 156 3.14 7.86 -5.06
C VAL A 156 1.67 8.24 -5.30
N SER A 157 1.33 8.77 -6.47
CA SER A 157 -0.06 9.14 -6.78
C SER A 157 -1.02 7.95 -6.72
N ARG A 158 -0.60 6.78 -7.22
CA ARG A 158 -1.40 5.55 -7.15
C ARG A 158 -1.60 5.08 -5.71
N TYR A 159 -0.55 5.15 -4.89
CA TYR A 159 -0.62 4.82 -3.46
C TYR A 159 -1.57 5.72 -2.70
N LEU A 160 -1.45 7.04 -2.85
CA LEU A 160 -2.33 8.00 -2.18
C LEU A 160 -3.79 7.84 -2.62
N HIS A 161 -4.04 7.48 -3.88
CA HIS A 161 -5.38 7.14 -4.35
C HIS A 161 -5.91 5.86 -3.68
N ALA A 162 -5.09 4.82 -3.57
CA ALA A 162 -5.47 3.57 -2.92
C ALA A 162 -5.74 3.74 -1.42
N LEU A 163 -4.95 4.57 -0.71
CA LEU A 163 -5.21 4.93 0.67
C LEU A 163 -6.57 5.63 0.86
N ARG A 164 -7.00 6.46 -0.11
CA ARG A 164 -8.35 7.05 -0.08
C ARG A 164 -9.44 5.98 -0.17
N VAL A 165 -9.26 4.97 -1.02
CA VAL A 165 -10.19 3.83 -1.14
C VAL A 165 -10.20 3.01 0.15
N GLN A 166 -9.04 2.72 0.73
CA GLN A 166 -8.92 2.04 2.01
C GLN A 166 -9.62 2.81 3.15
N ALA A 167 -9.42 4.12 3.21
CA ALA A 167 -10.08 4.98 4.18
C ALA A 167 -11.61 4.95 4.04
N GLN A 168 -12.16 4.86 2.83
CA GLN A 168 -13.60 4.70 2.61
C GLN A 168 -14.14 3.41 3.23
N TYR A 169 -13.43 2.29 3.03
CA TYR A 169 -13.80 1.01 3.63
C TYR A 169 -13.77 1.07 5.16
N ARG A 170 -12.68 1.60 5.74
CA ARG A 170 -12.53 1.79 7.19
C ARG A 170 -13.63 2.68 7.77
N ASN A 171 -13.93 3.82 7.15
CA ASN A 171 -14.98 4.75 7.56
C ASN A 171 -16.39 4.14 7.49
N ALA A 172 -16.62 3.24 6.54
CA ALA A 172 -17.87 2.49 6.42
C ALA A 172 -17.93 1.26 7.35
N HIS A 173 -16.89 1.01 8.15
CA HIS A 173 -16.74 -0.21 8.96
C HIS A 173 -16.98 -1.49 8.16
N SER A 174 -16.45 -1.52 6.94
CA SER A 174 -16.66 -2.58 5.96
C SER A 174 -15.34 -3.07 5.41
N LEU A 175 -15.36 -4.29 4.87
CA LEU A 175 -14.22 -4.87 4.17
C LEU A 175 -14.57 -5.10 2.68
N PRO A 176 -13.62 -5.06 1.76
CA PRO A 176 -13.82 -5.56 0.40
C PRO A 176 -13.81 -7.10 0.37
N GLY A 177 -14.26 -7.71 -0.72
CA GLY A 177 -14.01 -9.15 -0.95
C GLY A 177 -12.51 -9.43 -1.11
N VAL A 178 -12.07 -10.69 -1.05
CA VAL A 178 -10.67 -11.10 -1.12
C VAL A 178 -10.00 -10.58 -2.40
N ASP A 179 -10.61 -10.81 -3.57
CA ASP A 179 -10.05 -10.34 -4.84
C ASP A 179 -9.94 -8.82 -4.93
N GLU A 180 -10.97 -8.11 -4.46
CA GLU A 180 -10.99 -6.65 -4.45
C GLU A 180 -9.97 -6.09 -3.44
N TYR A 181 -9.87 -6.70 -2.26
CA TYR A 181 -8.86 -6.38 -1.25
C TYR A 181 -7.48 -6.45 -1.86
N LEU A 182 -7.13 -7.57 -2.50
CA LEU A 182 -5.79 -7.79 -3.03
C LEU A 182 -5.44 -6.86 -4.20
N ASN A 183 -6.36 -6.71 -5.15
CA ASN A 183 -6.07 -6.09 -6.44
C ASN A 183 -6.39 -4.60 -6.50
N VAL A 184 -7.43 -4.15 -5.80
CA VAL A 184 -7.92 -2.76 -5.87
C VAL A 184 -7.37 -1.93 -4.72
N VAL A 185 -7.17 -2.54 -3.55
CA VAL A 185 -6.75 -1.80 -2.34
C VAL A 185 -5.33 -2.13 -1.94
N ARG A 186 -5.04 -3.38 -1.57
CA ARG A 186 -3.86 -3.77 -0.80
C ARG A 186 -2.54 -3.64 -1.55
N ARG A 187 -2.45 -4.15 -2.78
CA ARG A 187 -1.24 -3.98 -3.60
C ARG A 187 -1.02 -2.51 -3.97
N PRO A 188 -2.03 -1.75 -4.46
CA PRO A 188 -1.86 -0.32 -4.73
C PRO A 188 -1.55 0.54 -3.51
N ALA A 189 -2.11 0.22 -2.33
CA ALA A 189 -1.85 0.88 -1.05
C ALA A 189 -0.56 0.40 -0.38
N SER A 190 0.25 -0.43 -1.04
CA SER A 190 1.55 -0.82 -0.54
C SER A 190 2.62 0.19 -0.94
N ILE A 191 3.48 0.58 0.00
CA ILE A 191 4.63 1.45 -0.28
C ILE A 191 5.70 0.78 -1.15
N VAL A 192 5.54 -0.52 -1.44
CA VAL A 192 6.54 -1.33 -2.15
C VAL A 192 6.75 -0.81 -3.57
N LEU A 193 5.71 -0.35 -4.27
CA LEU A 193 5.86 0.17 -5.64
C LEU A 193 6.84 1.36 -5.70
N GLN A 194 6.77 2.26 -4.74
CA GLN A 194 7.68 3.42 -4.63
C GLN A 194 9.09 2.93 -4.27
N LEU A 195 9.20 1.93 -3.39
CA LEU A 195 10.48 1.34 -3.01
C LEU A 195 11.14 0.57 -4.15
N LEU A 196 10.39 -0.03 -5.08
CA LEU A 196 10.93 -0.67 -6.29
C LEU A 196 11.59 0.35 -7.22
N VAL A 197 11.05 1.56 -7.32
CA VAL A 197 11.69 2.66 -8.05
C VAL A 197 12.93 3.15 -7.29
N LEU A 198 12.88 3.22 -5.96
CA LEU A 198 14.06 3.58 -5.15
C LEU A 198 15.15 2.51 -5.15
N LEU A 199 14.82 1.25 -5.37
CA LEU A 199 15.80 0.19 -5.55
C LEU A 199 16.62 0.44 -6.82
N GLU A 200 15.96 0.82 -7.92
CA GLU A 200 16.62 1.20 -9.17
C GLU A 200 17.59 2.37 -8.96
N TYR A 201 17.12 3.43 -8.30
CA TYR A 201 17.94 4.56 -7.86
C TYR A 201 19.12 4.10 -7.00
N GLY A 202 18.86 3.30 -5.97
CA GLY A 202 19.85 2.84 -5.00
C GLY A 202 20.98 2.04 -5.64
N LEU A 203 20.62 1.17 -6.59
CA LEU A 203 21.57 0.39 -7.39
C LEU A 203 22.32 1.27 -8.40
N GLY A 204 21.83 2.47 -8.71
CA GLY A 204 22.43 3.32 -9.75
C GLY A 204 22.40 2.67 -11.11
N ILE A 205 21.27 2.04 -11.42
CA ILE A 205 20.91 1.56 -12.74
C ILE A 205 19.78 2.43 -13.28
N GLU A 206 19.59 2.41 -14.59
CA GLU A 206 18.46 3.04 -15.26
C GLU A 206 17.95 2.03 -16.29
N LEU A 207 16.83 1.38 -15.96
CA LEU A 207 16.21 0.43 -16.86
C LEU A 207 15.45 1.19 -17.94
N ASP A 208 15.63 0.78 -19.21
CA ASP A 208 14.91 1.42 -20.31
C ASP A 208 13.39 1.16 -20.23
N GLU A 209 12.58 2.07 -20.79
CA GLU A 209 11.11 1.98 -20.74
C GLU A 209 10.57 0.70 -21.40
N ALA A 210 11.27 0.14 -22.40
CA ALA A 210 10.87 -1.11 -23.04
C ALA A 210 11.07 -2.32 -22.10
N THR A 211 12.11 -2.27 -21.27
CA THR A 211 12.42 -3.28 -20.24
C THR A 211 11.42 -3.19 -19.11
N LEU A 212 11.19 -1.98 -18.59
CA LEU A 212 10.20 -1.69 -17.53
C LEU A 212 8.77 -2.00 -17.97
N GLY A 213 8.44 -1.73 -19.23
CA GLY A 213 7.13 -2.01 -19.83
C GLY A 213 6.97 -3.44 -20.33
N SER A 214 7.96 -4.32 -20.17
CA SER A 214 7.84 -5.72 -20.56
C SER A 214 6.84 -6.43 -19.66
N GLU A 215 5.94 -7.22 -20.25
CA GLU A 215 4.90 -7.95 -19.52
C GLU A 215 5.48 -8.82 -18.40
N LEU A 216 6.61 -9.48 -18.68
CA LEU A 216 7.26 -10.37 -17.73
C LEU A 216 7.80 -9.61 -16.51
N LEU A 217 8.43 -8.44 -16.71
CA LEU A 217 8.93 -7.66 -15.58
C LEU A 217 7.79 -7.03 -14.78
N LEU A 218 6.71 -6.58 -15.45
CA LEU A 218 5.52 -6.06 -14.78
C LEU A 218 4.85 -7.12 -13.89
N ARG A 219 4.69 -8.35 -14.41
CA ARG A 219 4.17 -9.49 -13.64
C ARG A 219 5.06 -9.80 -12.42
N LEU A 220 6.38 -9.78 -12.59
CA LEU A 220 7.31 -9.99 -11.48
C LEU A 220 7.19 -8.89 -10.43
N GLN A 221 7.14 -7.61 -10.84
CA GLN A 221 7.00 -6.49 -9.90
C GLN A 221 5.68 -6.58 -9.12
N ASP A 222 4.57 -6.91 -9.77
CA ASP A 222 3.27 -7.10 -9.10
C ASP A 222 3.31 -8.25 -8.08
N ALA A 223 3.91 -9.39 -8.46
CA ALA A 223 4.08 -10.53 -7.56
C ALA A 223 4.95 -10.16 -6.33
N VAL A 224 6.05 -9.42 -6.52
CA VAL A 224 6.91 -8.94 -5.43
C VAL A 224 6.15 -8.00 -4.48
N VAL A 225 5.33 -7.10 -5.02
CA VAL A 225 4.46 -6.22 -4.21
C VAL A 225 3.47 -7.04 -3.40
N GLY A 226 2.82 -8.03 -4.04
CA GLY A 226 1.92 -8.98 -3.38
C GLY A 226 2.62 -9.72 -2.25
N HIS A 227 3.77 -10.33 -2.51
CA HIS A 227 4.55 -11.06 -1.51
C HIS A 227 4.84 -10.21 -0.27
N ILE A 228 5.39 -9.00 -0.44
CA ILE A 228 5.74 -8.13 0.69
C ILE A 228 4.49 -7.67 1.45
N ALA A 229 3.41 -7.31 0.74
CA ALA A 229 2.15 -6.91 1.34
C ALA A 229 1.51 -8.03 2.17
N LEU A 230 1.47 -9.27 1.65
CA LEU A 230 0.86 -10.39 2.35
C LEU A 230 1.70 -10.86 3.56
N TYR A 231 3.03 -10.80 3.45
CA TYR A 231 3.89 -10.98 4.63
C TYR A 231 3.58 -9.94 5.69
N ASN A 232 3.38 -8.67 5.31
CA ASN A 232 3.01 -7.66 6.28
C ASN A 232 1.68 -8.00 6.95
N ASP A 233 0.60 -8.28 6.21
CA ASP A 233 -0.72 -8.62 6.77
C ASP A 233 -0.66 -9.79 7.75
N LEU A 234 0.13 -10.83 7.45
CA LEU A 234 0.28 -11.98 8.31
C LEU A 234 0.97 -11.63 9.64
N PHE A 235 2.04 -10.84 9.59
CA PHE A 235 2.84 -10.52 10.78
C PHE A 235 2.27 -9.35 11.59
N SER A 236 1.64 -8.37 10.94
CA SER A 236 1.02 -7.22 11.61
C SER A 236 -0.36 -7.52 12.18
N TYR A 237 -1.00 -8.62 11.76
CA TYR A 237 -2.37 -9.00 12.15
C TYR A 237 -2.64 -8.81 13.65
N GLU A 238 -1.82 -9.36 14.54
CA GLU A 238 -2.07 -9.29 15.98
C GLU A 238 -2.00 -7.85 16.51
N ALA A 239 -1.03 -7.07 16.04
CA ALA A 239 -0.87 -5.67 16.43
C ALA A 239 -2.02 -4.80 15.90
N GLU A 240 -2.44 -5.00 14.65
CA GLU A 240 -3.58 -4.30 14.03
C GLU A 240 -4.89 -4.61 14.75
N MET A 241 -5.14 -5.89 15.04
CA MET A 241 -6.32 -6.32 15.80
C MET A 241 -6.37 -5.72 17.20
N CYS A 242 -5.22 -5.63 17.89
CA CYS A 242 -5.12 -4.95 19.18
C CYS A 242 -5.34 -3.43 19.06
N GLY A 243 -4.98 -2.82 17.93
CA GLY A 243 -5.25 -1.44 17.58
C GLY A 243 -6.69 -1.16 17.13
N GLY A 244 -7.50 -2.20 16.90
CA GLY A 244 -8.86 -2.08 16.38
C GLY A 244 -8.92 -1.86 14.86
N ASP A 245 -7.82 -2.11 14.14
CA ASP A 245 -7.81 -2.15 12.68
C ASP A 245 -7.98 -3.59 12.20
N TYR A 246 -9.00 -3.80 11.37
CA TYR A 246 -9.36 -5.09 10.80
C TYR A 246 -9.06 -5.15 9.30
N PHE A 247 -8.38 -4.14 8.75
CA PHE A 247 -8.11 -4.02 7.33
C PHE A 247 -6.88 -4.85 6.91
N ASN A 248 -6.96 -6.17 7.11
CA ASN A 248 -5.92 -7.15 6.77
C ASN A 248 -6.50 -8.42 6.14
N LEU A 249 -5.66 -9.15 5.40
CA LEU A 249 -6.09 -10.35 4.68
C LEU A 249 -6.77 -11.42 5.56
N PRO A 250 -6.27 -11.79 6.77
CA PRO A 250 -6.96 -12.75 7.62
C PRO A 250 -8.40 -12.33 7.99
N SER A 251 -8.62 -11.03 8.27
CA SER A 251 -9.96 -10.52 8.58
C SER A 251 -10.88 -10.52 7.36
N VAL A 252 -10.34 -10.20 6.17
CA VAL A 252 -11.08 -10.23 4.91
C VAL A 252 -11.52 -11.64 4.55
N ILE A 253 -10.59 -12.61 4.58
CA ILE A 253 -10.88 -14.03 4.33
C ILE A 253 -11.90 -14.54 5.34
N LEU A 254 -11.71 -14.27 6.64
CA LEU A 254 -12.62 -14.71 7.68
C LEU A 254 -14.05 -14.24 7.41
N ARG A 255 -14.21 -12.97 7.04
CA ARG A 255 -15.53 -12.39 6.77
C ARG A 255 -16.17 -12.99 5.53
N GLU A 256 -15.44 -13.08 4.42
CA GLU A 256 -15.97 -13.61 3.17
C GLU A 256 -16.33 -15.09 3.30
N SER A 257 -15.42 -15.91 3.82
CA SER A 257 -15.62 -17.35 3.98
C SER A 257 -16.77 -17.67 4.94
N ARG A 258 -16.97 -16.88 6.00
CA ARG A 258 -18.11 -17.07 6.93
C ARG A 258 -19.48 -16.86 6.29
N ALA A 259 -19.56 -16.07 5.22
CA ALA A 259 -20.83 -15.88 4.50
C ALA A 259 -21.28 -17.19 3.83
N ALA A 260 -20.34 -18.04 3.39
CA ALA A 260 -20.61 -19.34 2.78
C ALA A 260 -20.51 -20.51 3.78
N GLN A 261 -19.63 -20.40 4.78
CA GLN A 261 -19.28 -21.46 5.73
C GLN A 261 -19.31 -20.91 7.16
N PRO A 262 -20.45 -20.96 7.88
CA PRO A 262 -20.57 -20.38 9.22
C PRO A 262 -19.57 -20.92 10.25
N GLY A 263 -19.01 -22.12 10.03
CA GLY A 263 -17.98 -22.73 10.87
C GLY A 263 -16.55 -22.25 10.62
N PHE A 264 -16.31 -21.42 9.60
CA PHE A 264 -14.97 -20.94 9.25
C PHE A 264 -14.40 -20.06 10.37
N THR A 265 -13.22 -20.46 10.86
CA THR A 265 -12.56 -19.88 12.03
C THR A 265 -11.46 -18.91 11.63
N LEU A 266 -10.97 -18.14 12.59
CA LEU A 266 -9.79 -17.31 12.39
C LEU A 266 -8.55 -18.16 12.08
N ALA A 267 -8.43 -19.35 12.66
CA ALA A 267 -7.31 -20.24 12.38
C ALA A 267 -7.32 -20.64 10.89
N ASP A 268 -8.50 -20.96 10.34
CA ASP A 268 -8.65 -21.28 8.91
C ASP A 268 -8.29 -20.08 8.02
N ALA A 269 -8.65 -18.85 8.43
CA ALA A 269 -8.31 -17.63 7.69
C ALA A 269 -6.80 -17.34 7.68
N VAL A 270 -6.14 -17.56 8.82
CA VAL A 270 -4.67 -17.43 8.94
C VAL A 270 -3.97 -18.50 8.13
N GLU A 271 -4.47 -19.75 8.17
CA GLU A 271 -3.93 -20.84 7.35
C GLU A 271 -4.07 -20.54 5.85
N GLU A 272 -5.21 -20.01 5.42
CA GLU A 272 -5.38 -19.57 4.03
C GLU A 272 -4.42 -18.43 3.68
N THR A 273 -4.26 -17.45 4.58
CA THR A 273 -3.29 -16.36 4.38
C THR A 273 -1.87 -16.91 4.19
N VAL A 274 -1.46 -17.91 4.98
CA VAL A 274 -0.16 -18.58 4.83
C VAL A 274 -0.05 -19.26 3.48
N ARG A 275 -1.08 -20.01 3.04
CA ARG A 275 -1.08 -20.65 1.71
C ARG A 275 -0.92 -19.62 0.58
N MET A 276 -1.62 -18.50 0.66
CA MET A 276 -1.52 -17.42 -0.33
C MET A 276 -0.13 -16.76 -0.35
N VAL A 277 0.52 -16.63 0.82
CA VAL A 277 1.92 -16.18 0.92
C VAL A 277 2.87 -17.18 0.25
N GLU A 278 2.70 -18.48 0.49
CA GLU A 278 3.51 -19.52 -0.12
C GLU A 278 3.31 -19.60 -1.65
N GLU A 279 2.08 -19.41 -2.13
CA GLU A 279 1.77 -19.38 -3.56
C GLU A 279 2.44 -18.19 -4.26
N VAL A 280 2.39 -16.99 -3.67
CA VAL A 280 3.04 -15.81 -4.27
C VAL A 280 4.57 -15.89 -4.18
N ASP A 281 5.16 -16.50 -3.14
CA ASP A 281 6.61 -16.77 -3.08
C ASP A 281 7.04 -17.70 -4.23
N LYS A 282 6.31 -18.80 -4.45
CA LYS A 282 6.53 -19.70 -5.59
C LYS A 282 6.37 -18.99 -6.92
N GLN A 283 5.34 -18.17 -7.09
CA GLN A 283 5.12 -17.39 -8.29
C GLN A 283 6.28 -16.41 -8.55
N CYS A 284 6.77 -15.72 -7.52
CA CYS A 284 7.95 -14.86 -7.63
C CYS A 284 9.18 -15.63 -8.09
N ALA A 285 9.41 -16.84 -7.56
CA ALA A 285 10.56 -17.67 -7.93
C ALA A 285 10.48 -18.12 -9.40
N GLU A 286 9.30 -18.57 -9.84
CA GLU A 286 9.03 -18.95 -11.24
C GLU A 286 9.22 -17.76 -12.20
N LEU A 287 8.69 -16.59 -11.85
CA LEU A 287 8.84 -15.38 -12.66
C LEU A 287 10.29 -14.88 -12.72
N MET A 288 11.05 -15.00 -11.63
CA MET A 288 12.49 -14.68 -11.67
C MET A 288 13.24 -15.62 -12.61
N GLU A 289 12.98 -16.92 -12.55
CA GLU A 289 13.57 -17.90 -13.47
C GLU A 289 13.18 -17.65 -14.93
N GLU A 290 11.93 -17.27 -15.20
CA GLU A 290 11.48 -16.85 -16.53
C GLU A 290 12.26 -15.63 -17.03
N VAL A 291 12.47 -14.62 -16.18
CA VAL A 291 13.26 -13.43 -16.57
C VAL A 291 14.71 -13.84 -16.86
N GLU A 292 15.33 -14.66 -16.01
CA GLU A 292 16.70 -15.15 -16.17
C GLU A 292 16.92 -15.90 -17.49
N LYS A 293 15.90 -16.60 -18.00
CA LYS A 293 15.93 -17.31 -19.28
C LYS A 293 15.54 -16.45 -20.49
N SER A 294 15.04 -15.23 -20.25
CA SER A 294 14.57 -14.34 -21.30
C SER A 294 15.66 -13.40 -21.83
N ARG A 295 15.38 -12.73 -22.96
CA ARG A 295 16.25 -11.68 -23.50
C ARG A 295 16.35 -10.43 -22.60
N LEU A 296 15.52 -10.31 -21.55
CA LEU A 296 15.65 -9.21 -20.61
C LEU A 296 17.00 -9.23 -19.89
N MET A 297 17.62 -10.40 -19.71
CA MET A 297 18.95 -10.49 -19.10
C MET A 297 20.06 -9.85 -19.93
N GLU A 298 19.84 -9.62 -21.22
CA GLU A 298 20.78 -8.89 -22.09
C GLU A 298 20.73 -7.38 -21.84
N LYS A 299 19.69 -6.88 -21.16
CA LYS A 299 19.48 -5.46 -20.88
C LYS A 299 20.30 -5.01 -19.67
N ALA A 300 20.93 -3.84 -19.81
CA ALA A 300 21.76 -3.26 -18.77
C ALA A 300 20.97 -3.07 -17.46
N GLY A 301 21.54 -3.54 -16.36
CA GLY A 301 20.98 -3.37 -15.01
C GLY A 301 19.95 -4.41 -14.58
N VAL A 302 19.39 -5.22 -15.49
CA VAL A 302 18.33 -6.20 -15.16
C VAL A 302 18.79 -7.23 -14.14
N GLU A 303 19.98 -7.84 -14.32
CA GLU A 303 20.52 -8.80 -13.33
C GLU A 303 20.61 -8.19 -11.91
N ARG A 304 21.11 -6.95 -11.81
CA ARG A 304 21.24 -6.25 -10.53
C ARG A 304 19.88 -5.95 -9.92
N TYR A 305 18.91 -5.58 -10.75
CA TYR A 305 17.54 -5.33 -10.33
C TYR A 305 16.89 -6.60 -9.78
N LEU A 306 16.98 -7.73 -10.49
CA LEU A 306 16.44 -9.03 -10.05
C LEU A 306 17.00 -9.46 -8.69
N ARG A 307 18.33 -9.36 -8.55
CA ARG A 307 18.98 -9.66 -7.27
C ARG A 307 18.50 -8.74 -6.15
N GLY A 308 18.26 -7.47 -6.47
CA GLY A 308 17.66 -6.49 -5.57
C GLY A 308 16.25 -6.89 -5.12
N LEU A 309 15.39 -7.31 -6.05
CA LEU A 309 14.03 -7.80 -5.75
C LEU A 309 14.06 -9.03 -4.82
N GLY A 310 14.95 -10.00 -5.09
CA GLY A 310 15.11 -11.16 -4.22
C GLY A 310 15.57 -10.79 -2.81
N THR A 311 16.48 -9.81 -2.71
CA THR A 311 16.94 -9.31 -1.41
C THR A 311 15.82 -8.57 -0.66
N PHE A 312 14.98 -7.82 -1.38
CA PHE A 312 13.79 -7.14 -0.84
C PHE A 312 12.84 -8.13 -0.17
N MET A 313 12.46 -9.21 -0.87
CA MET A 313 11.53 -10.22 -0.34
C MET A 313 12.11 -10.94 0.88
N ALA A 314 13.35 -11.42 0.80
CA ALA A 314 14.02 -12.08 1.91
C ALA A 314 14.24 -11.15 3.11
N GLY A 315 14.56 -9.89 2.83
CA GLY A 315 14.73 -8.84 3.83
C GLY A 315 13.46 -8.52 4.59
N ASN A 316 12.34 -8.41 3.87
CA ASN A 316 11.03 -8.19 4.48
C ASN A 316 10.64 -9.35 5.39
N ALA A 317 10.75 -10.60 4.91
CA ALA A 317 10.43 -11.78 5.71
C ALA A 317 11.27 -11.86 7.00
N GLU A 318 12.59 -11.63 6.88
CA GLU A 318 13.50 -11.60 8.02
C GLU A 318 13.13 -10.49 9.02
N TRP A 319 12.94 -9.26 8.54
CA TRP A 319 12.61 -8.12 9.39
C TRP A 319 11.25 -8.32 10.09
N SER A 320 10.22 -8.78 9.37
CA SER A 320 8.89 -9.05 9.93
C SER A 320 8.95 -10.06 11.08
N SER A 321 9.83 -11.06 11.01
CA SER A 321 10.01 -12.05 12.09
C SER A 321 10.76 -11.53 13.33
N LYS A 322 11.46 -10.40 13.21
CA LYS A 322 12.36 -9.87 14.24
C LYS A 322 11.94 -8.51 14.80
N THR A 323 11.16 -7.75 14.05
CA THR A 323 10.78 -6.39 14.41
C THR A 323 9.93 -6.37 15.67
N GLY A 324 10.23 -5.47 16.59
CA GLY A 324 9.37 -5.22 17.74
C GLY A 324 8.09 -4.48 17.36
N ARG A 325 7.98 -3.92 16.14
CA ARG A 325 6.79 -3.21 15.66
C ARG A 325 5.51 -4.06 15.76
N TYR A 326 5.62 -5.37 15.59
CA TYR A 326 4.47 -6.29 15.57
C TYR A 326 4.28 -7.07 16.88
N THR A 327 5.17 -6.93 17.87
CA THR A 327 5.17 -7.76 19.08
C THR A 327 4.44 -7.14 20.27
N HIS A 328 3.72 -6.04 20.05
CA HIS A 328 2.94 -5.39 21.10
C HIS A 328 1.73 -6.23 21.46
N THR A 329 1.79 -6.91 22.61
CA THR A 329 0.69 -7.69 23.14
C THR A 329 -0.44 -6.78 23.61
N CYS A 330 -1.69 -7.22 23.41
CA CYS A 330 -2.87 -6.64 24.03
C CYS A 330 -2.69 -6.64 25.56
N SER A 331 -2.11 -5.59 26.13
CA SER A 331 -1.90 -5.50 27.58
C SER A 331 -3.25 -5.37 28.29
N SER A 332 -3.50 -6.24 29.28
CA SER A 332 -4.71 -6.22 30.14
C SER A 332 -4.81 -4.96 31.01
N GLU A 333 -3.76 -4.15 31.04
CA GLU A 333 -3.69 -2.85 31.72
C GLU A 333 -3.36 -1.71 30.76
N GLY A 334 -4.10 -1.57 29.66
CA GLY A 334 -4.29 -0.27 28.99
C GLY A 334 -3.03 0.58 28.76
N VAL A 335 -1.87 -0.02 28.50
CA VAL A 335 -0.72 0.70 27.94
C VAL A 335 -1.00 0.80 26.47
N VAL A 336 -1.92 1.72 26.17
CA VAL A 336 -2.03 2.31 24.86
C VAL A 336 -0.78 3.21 24.75
N LEU A 337 0.25 2.75 24.04
CA LEU A 337 1.20 3.68 23.40
C LEU A 337 0.36 4.74 22.69
N PRO A 338 0.77 6.02 22.64
CA PRO A 338 -0.07 7.23 22.65
C PRO A 338 -1.18 7.40 21.59
N VAL A 339 -1.78 6.36 21.04
CA VAL A 339 -3.20 6.32 20.73
C VAL A 339 -3.97 6.64 22.03
N VAL A 340 -4.71 7.74 21.99
CA VAL A 340 -5.27 8.38 23.19
C VAL A 340 -6.31 7.48 23.88
N ARG A 341 -6.04 7.17 25.15
CA ARG A 341 -6.97 6.93 26.28
C ARG A 341 -8.47 6.94 25.92
N MET A 342 -9.04 5.80 25.52
CA MET A 342 -10.50 5.61 25.58
C MET A 342 -10.96 5.60 27.03
N ARG A 343 -11.88 6.51 27.41
CA ARG A 343 -12.70 6.30 28.60
C ARG A 343 -13.59 5.09 28.34
N ARG A 344 -13.34 3.98 29.04
CA ARG A 344 -14.27 2.85 29.12
C ARG A 344 -15.65 3.38 29.55
N THR A 345 -16.61 3.38 28.63
CA THR A 345 -18.01 3.23 29.02
C THR A 345 -18.31 1.75 28.89
N SER A 346 -18.51 1.11 30.04
CA SER A 346 -18.85 -0.31 30.12
C SER A 346 -20.19 -0.53 29.44
N SER A 347 -20.18 -1.17 28.27
CA SER A 347 -21.35 -1.79 27.67
C SER A 347 -20.87 -2.96 26.82
N LEU A 348 -21.18 -4.19 27.24
CA LEU A 348 -20.98 -5.38 26.42
C LEU A 348 -21.72 -5.19 25.10
N LEU A 349 -20.99 -5.04 23.99
CA LEU A 349 -21.55 -5.12 22.65
C LEU A 349 -21.49 -6.58 22.19
N LEU A 350 -22.59 -7.29 22.43
CA LEU A 350 -22.95 -8.46 21.64
C LEU A 350 -23.13 -8.00 20.18
N LEU A 351 -22.45 -8.67 19.25
CA LEU A 351 -22.71 -8.54 17.82
C LEU A 351 -24.21 -8.78 17.56
N PRO A 352 -24.94 -7.90 16.86
CA PRO A 352 -26.35 -8.15 16.60
C PRO A 352 -26.49 -9.30 15.60
N ALA A 353 -27.26 -10.32 16.00
CA ALA A 353 -27.77 -11.35 15.11
C ALA A 353 -28.76 -10.73 14.12
N SER A 354 -28.56 -11.04 12.84
CA SER A 354 -29.48 -11.05 11.68
C SER A 354 -30.71 -10.11 11.69
N PRO A 355 -30.92 -9.26 10.68
CA PRO A 355 -32.18 -8.51 10.58
C PRO A 355 -33.31 -9.40 10.02
N ARG A 356 -34.42 -9.51 10.76
CA ARG A 356 -35.74 -9.90 10.23
C ARG A 356 -36.52 -8.64 9.81
N PRO A 357 -37.47 -8.77 8.86
CA PRO A 357 -37.94 -7.65 8.05
C PRO A 357 -39.02 -6.84 8.77
N TYR A 358 -39.02 -5.52 8.60
CA TYR A 358 -40.13 -4.67 9.00
C TYR A 358 -40.65 -3.84 7.82
N LEU A 359 -41.97 -3.87 7.69
CA LEU A 359 -42.80 -3.34 6.61
C LEU A 359 -43.12 -1.85 6.81
N GLY A 360 -42.75 -1.03 5.82
CA GLY A 360 -43.42 0.21 5.36
C GLY A 360 -43.23 1.52 6.16
N PRO A 361 -43.63 2.69 5.62
CA PRO A 361 -43.68 3.09 4.21
C PRO A 361 -42.80 4.33 3.89
N THR A 362 -42.17 4.29 2.70
CA THR A 362 -41.78 5.42 1.81
C THR A 362 -41.13 6.70 2.37
N SER A 363 -39.83 6.87 2.11
CA SER A 363 -39.34 7.93 1.20
C SER A 363 -37.96 7.53 0.67
N LEU A 364 -37.91 7.08 -0.58
CA LEU A 364 -36.72 6.61 -1.27
C LEU A 364 -36.04 7.78 -1.99
N MET A 365 -34.91 8.29 -1.48
CA MET A 365 -33.87 8.86 -2.34
C MET A 365 -32.93 7.72 -2.72
N HIS A 366 -33.16 7.12 -3.89
CA HIS A 366 -32.19 6.23 -4.52
C HIS A 366 -30.98 7.06 -4.96
N VAL A 367 -29.84 6.90 -4.30
CA VAL A 367 -28.54 7.18 -4.93
C VAL A 367 -28.26 5.99 -5.84
N MET A 368 -28.59 6.12 -7.12
CA MET A 368 -28.16 5.16 -8.13
C MET A 368 -26.65 5.32 -8.33
N ILE A 369 -25.86 4.39 -7.80
CA ILE A 369 -24.51 4.15 -8.31
C ILE A 369 -24.71 3.36 -9.61
N THR A 370 -24.64 4.06 -10.75
CA THR A 370 -24.67 3.43 -12.07
C THR A 370 -23.40 2.61 -12.28
N PRO A 371 -23.48 1.30 -12.59
CA PRO A 371 -22.33 0.49 -12.93
C PRO A 371 -22.06 0.62 -14.42
N GLU A 372 -21.48 1.73 -14.84
CA GLU A 372 -20.80 1.80 -16.12
C GLU A 372 -19.39 2.25 -15.83
N HIS A 373 -18.45 1.33 -15.97
CA HIS A 373 -17.05 1.42 -16.42
C HIS A 373 -16.43 0.07 -16.04
N ARG A 374 -16.66 -0.94 -16.90
CA ARG A 374 -15.83 -2.15 -16.89
C ARG A 374 -14.41 -1.69 -17.24
N PHE A 375 -13.51 -1.74 -16.28
CA PHE A 375 -12.09 -1.59 -16.55
C PHE A 375 -11.65 -2.84 -17.31
N VAL A 376 -11.42 -2.69 -18.61
CA VAL A 376 -10.76 -3.71 -19.44
C VAL A 376 -9.26 -3.46 -19.29
N PRO A 377 -8.44 -4.44 -18.88
CA PRO A 377 -6.99 -4.26 -18.84
C PRO A 377 -6.50 -4.12 -20.28
N GLY A 378 -6.13 -2.91 -20.68
CA GLY A 378 -5.70 -2.57 -22.03
C GLY A 378 -4.40 -1.79 -21.99
N PHE A 379 -3.35 -2.40 -22.51
CA PHE A 379 -2.07 -1.77 -22.85
C PHE A 379 -2.31 -0.48 -23.65
N ILE A 380 -1.74 0.64 -23.20
CA ILE A 380 -1.76 1.88 -23.98
C ILE A 380 -0.43 2.02 -24.70
N THR A 381 -0.51 1.89 -26.02
CA THR A 381 0.50 2.35 -26.96
C THR A 381 0.45 3.88 -27.04
N LEU A 382 1.61 4.52 -26.92
CA LEU A 382 1.80 5.96 -27.10
C LEU A 382 1.55 6.34 -28.57
N SER A 383 0.71 7.35 -28.82
CA SER A 383 0.92 8.24 -29.96
C SER A 383 0.37 9.65 -29.66
N ASP A 384 1.21 10.64 -29.99
CA ASP A 384 0.96 12.07 -29.91
C ASP A 384 -0.22 12.53 -30.77
N THR A 385 -0.97 13.54 -30.32
CA THR A 385 -0.99 14.88 -30.94
C THR A 385 -2.04 15.82 -30.31
N HIS A 386 -1.63 17.07 -30.13
CA HIS A 386 -2.47 18.21 -29.75
C HIS A 386 -3.72 18.41 -30.62
N LYS A 387 -4.87 18.72 -29.99
CA LYS A 387 -5.74 19.88 -30.34
C LYS A 387 -6.91 20.04 -29.36
N ARG A 388 -7.12 21.30 -28.93
CA ARG A 388 -8.29 21.81 -28.19
C ARG A 388 -9.57 21.60 -29.01
N VAL A 389 -10.66 21.13 -28.38
CA VAL A 389 -12.03 21.39 -28.85
C VAL A 389 -12.97 21.61 -27.65
N SER A 390 -13.78 22.65 -27.77
CA SER A 390 -14.70 23.23 -26.80
C SER A 390 -15.93 22.36 -26.45
N LEU A 391 -16.43 22.56 -25.23
CA LEU A 391 -17.68 22.03 -24.68
C LEU A 391 -18.91 22.58 -25.42
N HIS A 392 -19.77 21.69 -25.94
CA HIS A 392 -21.18 21.97 -26.24
C HIS A 392 -22.05 20.80 -25.76
N ALA A 393 -22.99 21.10 -24.87
CA ALA A 393 -23.97 20.14 -24.34
C ALA A 393 -25.11 19.88 -25.34
N PRO A 394 -25.59 18.64 -25.53
CA PRO A 394 -26.81 18.39 -26.28
C PRO A 394 -28.04 18.31 -25.38
N LYS A 395 -29.12 18.93 -25.88
CA LYS A 395 -30.48 18.92 -25.33
C LYS A 395 -31.17 17.56 -25.55
N PHE A 396 -31.97 17.16 -24.57
CA PHE A 396 -32.93 16.06 -24.65
C PHE A 396 -33.94 16.24 -25.78
N ASN A 397 -34.28 15.14 -26.47
CA ASN A 397 -35.61 14.96 -27.07
C ASN A 397 -36.05 13.49 -26.98
N ARG A 398 -37.25 13.31 -26.41
CA ARG A 398 -38.02 12.06 -26.31
C ARG A 398 -38.53 11.66 -27.70
N VAL A 399 -38.48 10.37 -28.05
CA VAL A 399 -39.55 9.71 -28.82
C VAL A 399 -39.70 8.26 -28.35
N SER A 400 -40.96 7.86 -28.26
CA SER A 400 -41.56 6.67 -27.68
C SER A 400 -41.44 5.40 -28.52
N LEU A 401 -41.56 4.29 -27.79
CA LEU A 401 -41.80 2.90 -28.21
C LEU A 401 -42.82 2.72 -29.35
N LEU A 402 -42.54 1.77 -30.25
CA LEU A 402 -43.54 0.90 -30.86
C LEU A 402 -42.98 -0.52 -31.04
N HIS A 403 -43.71 -1.49 -30.48
CA HIS A 403 -43.58 -2.93 -30.70
C HIS A 403 -43.91 -3.30 -32.16
N SER A 404 -43.19 -4.27 -32.74
CA SER A 404 -43.87 -5.41 -33.38
C SER A 404 -42.93 -6.59 -33.55
N SER A 405 -43.50 -7.75 -33.26
CA SER A 405 -43.01 -9.12 -33.28
C SER A 405 -42.85 -9.73 -34.68
N ARG A 406 -41.93 -10.70 -34.80
CA ARG A 406 -41.99 -11.99 -35.55
C ARG A 406 -40.56 -12.55 -35.66
N LEU A 407 -40.20 -13.59 -34.92
CA LEU A 407 -40.32 -15.02 -35.24
C LEU A 407 -39.51 -15.48 -36.48
N HIS A 408 -38.66 -16.46 -36.18
CA HIS A 408 -38.15 -17.56 -37.01
C HIS A 408 -36.79 -17.46 -37.73
N THR A 409 -35.86 -18.21 -37.12
CA THR A 409 -35.07 -19.34 -37.67
C THR A 409 -33.75 -19.12 -38.43
N SER A 410 -32.86 -20.07 -38.11
CA SER A 410 -31.70 -20.62 -38.83
C SER A 410 -30.37 -19.87 -38.82
N MET A 411 -29.44 -20.44 -38.04
CA MET A 411 -27.98 -20.54 -38.28
C MET A 411 -27.64 -21.06 -39.69
N PRO A 412 -26.35 -21.37 -40.01
CA PRO A 412 -25.11 -20.59 -39.98
C PRO A 412 -24.45 -20.58 -41.39
N LEU A 413 -23.30 -19.91 -41.58
CA LEU A 413 -22.09 -20.43 -42.24
C LEU A 413 -21.12 -19.30 -42.63
N TYR A 414 -19.85 -19.47 -42.22
CA TYR A 414 -18.58 -19.21 -42.93
C TYR A 414 -18.46 -17.93 -43.79
N ILE A 415 -17.52 -17.03 -43.44
CA ILE A 415 -16.07 -17.08 -43.75
C ILE A 415 -15.35 -16.22 -42.72
#